data_AF-A0A839JHY4-F1
#
_entry.id   AF-A0A839JHY4-F1
#
_cell.length_a   1.000
_cell.length_b   1.000
_cell.length_c   1.000
_cell.angle_alpha   90.00
_cell.angle_beta   90.00
_cell.angle_gamma   90.00
#
_symmetry.space_group_name_H-M   'P 1'
#
loop_
_entity.id
_entity.type
_entity.pdbx_description
1 polymer ?
#
loop_
_entity_poly.entity_id
_entity_poly.type
_entity_poly.pdbx_seq_one_letter_code
_entity_poly.pdbx_strand_id
1 'polypeptide(L)'
;MYFTDVLKISFRKFIRQFRRSYKLVVAMSILFCLIFTINLFFTGLRNSYIEFSQAKVGDQVIISANNLSPYISLKETKETKEISSAEMIQDIEKFGGKILKNTRSVTRNNIPVLSKSSVQNLIEVDPSNAPKDAIPILTTTSFGELLLGKYDNKINKLTAVEYLSKYQDYRDKVLGKTFETDNGAKFFVVGLLPGSYHLTDYSFYALEQNVDTTLLNELLDDIQLQEFEPIAVDNGNQDFWQTGQNVKQNVKYEMVYVVFNNQKDVYRYLEQGKAMFRTIIPDDRSYDANVILGLSPEITYIFNFFQIIIRIVSLILFIVAMIVILSTNTRLIAQDEEEIVLYRSLGATKSQLKIFYGIYFFILIVSALIFAYFVASFILILFHLIRGQLINIQAALAFSLKDVPQVFWYGVSSDILAIIVAALLLAPLSTLLNSRKFSSRVV
;
A
#
# COMPACT_ATOMS: atom_id res chain seq x y z
N MET A 1 -0.52 53.46 3.31
CA MET A 1 -1.52 52.37 3.33
C MET A 1 -1.03 51.30 4.28
N TYR A 2 -1.77 51.01 5.35
CA TYR A 2 -1.37 49.99 6.32
C TYR A 2 -1.60 48.57 5.75
N PHE A 3 -0.87 47.58 6.26
CA PHE A 3 -1.00 46.18 5.80
C PHE A 3 -2.43 45.64 5.97
N THR A 4 -3.12 46.05 7.04
CA THR A 4 -4.53 45.73 7.29
C THR A 4 -5.46 46.28 6.22
N ASP A 5 -5.16 47.46 5.68
CA ASP A 5 -5.93 48.06 4.59
C ASP A 5 -5.73 47.27 3.30
N VAL A 6 -4.50 46.81 3.03
CA VAL A 6 -4.18 46.00 1.84
C VAL A 6 -4.95 44.68 1.89
N LEU A 7 -4.94 43.98 3.02
CA LEU A 7 -5.71 42.75 3.22
C LEU A 7 -7.22 42.96 3.04
N LYS A 8 -7.78 44.00 3.68
CA LYS A 8 -9.22 44.29 3.62
C LYS A 8 -9.67 44.63 2.20
N ILE A 9 -8.87 45.38 1.44
CA ILE A 9 -9.19 45.71 0.05
C ILE A 9 -9.00 44.49 -0.86
N SER A 10 -7.95 43.67 -0.68
CA SER A 10 -7.76 42.44 -1.46
C SER A 10 -8.92 41.46 -1.26
N PHE A 11 -9.39 41.31 -0.02
CA PHE A 11 -10.54 40.46 0.30
C PHE A 11 -11.86 41.01 -0.26
N ARG A 12 -12.11 42.32 -0.15
CA ARG A 12 -13.28 42.96 -0.77
C ARG A 12 -13.26 42.85 -2.29
N LYS A 13 -12.09 42.97 -2.92
CA LYS A 13 -11.92 42.78 -4.36
C LYS A 13 -12.25 41.35 -4.77
N PHE A 14 -11.80 40.36 -4.01
CA PHE A 14 -12.18 38.96 -4.20
C PHE A 14 -13.69 38.76 -4.15
N ILE A 15 -14.39 39.28 -3.13
CA ILE A 15 -15.85 39.18 -3.03
C ILE A 15 -16.54 39.88 -4.22
N ARG A 16 -16.11 41.10 -4.57
CA ARG A 16 -16.69 41.90 -5.66
C ARG A 16 -16.52 41.26 -7.02
N GLN A 17 -15.36 40.66 -7.29
CA GLN A 17 -15.06 40.00 -8.56
C GLN A 17 -15.35 38.49 -8.54
N PHE A 18 -15.92 37.95 -7.45
CA PHE A 18 -16.12 36.51 -7.28
C PHE A 18 -16.92 35.88 -8.44
N ARG A 19 -17.96 36.53 -8.95
CA ARG A 19 -18.72 36.03 -10.13
C ARG A 19 -17.89 35.96 -11.41
N ARG A 20 -16.89 36.85 -11.57
CA ARG A 20 -15.97 36.90 -12.72
C ARG A 20 -14.82 35.90 -12.55
N SER A 21 -14.36 35.72 -11.32
CA SER A 21 -13.24 34.83 -10.96
C SER A 21 -13.66 33.37 -10.72
N TYR A 22 -14.93 33.09 -10.42
CA TYR A 22 -15.44 31.74 -10.12
C TYR A 22 -15.19 30.74 -11.26
N LYS A 23 -15.45 31.13 -12.52
CA LYS A 23 -15.19 30.25 -13.68
C LYS A 23 -13.72 29.85 -13.79
N LEU A 24 -12.83 30.76 -13.39
CA LEU A 24 -11.38 30.54 -13.38
C LEU A 24 -10.96 29.65 -12.20
N VAL A 25 -11.54 29.87 -11.02
CA VAL A 25 -11.35 29.00 -9.85
C VAL A 25 -11.79 27.58 -10.16
N VAL A 26 -12.93 27.38 -10.82
CA VAL A 26 -13.41 26.05 -11.23
C VAL A 26 -12.44 25.39 -12.20
N ALA A 27 -11.97 26.10 -13.22
CA ALA A 27 -11.01 25.55 -14.19
C ALA A 27 -9.68 25.12 -13.53
N MET A 28 -9.16 25.92 -12.59
CA MET A 28 -7.97 25.55 -11.81
C MET A 28 -8.22 24.36 -10.88
N SER A 29 -9.43 24.29 -10.31
CA SER A 29 -9.79 23.27 -9.32
C SER A 29 -9.91 21.88 -9.92
N ILE A 30 -10.25 21.73 -11.21
CA ILE A 30 -10.38 20.42 -11.86
C ILE A 30 -9.06 19.65 -11.82
N LEU A 31 -7.93 20.31 -12.14
CA LEU A 31 -6.62 19.67 -12.14
C LEU A 31 -6.18 19.27 -10.73
N PHE A 32 -6.36 20.17 -9.75
CA PHE A 32 -6.06 19.85 -8.36
C PHE A 32 -7.00 18.78 -7.79
N CYS A 33 -8.26 18.73 -8.23
CA CYS A 33 -9.21 17.70 -7.83
C CYS A 33 -8.72 16.32 -8.28
N LEU A 34 -8.26 16.19 -9.52
CA LEU A 34 -7.69 14.93 -10.01
C LEU A 34 -6.43 14.53 -9.24
N ILE A 35 -5.50 15.48 -9.04
CA ILE A 35 -4.29 15.27 -8.24
C ILE A 35 -4.64 14.78 -6.83
N PHE A 36 -5.53 15.48 -6.13
CA PHE A 36 -5.92 15.12 -4.77
C PHE A 36 -6.66 13.80 -4.72
N THR A 37 -7.57 13.52 -5.67
CA THR A 37 -8.33 12.27 -5.70
C THR A 37 -7.38 11.07 -5.80
N ILE A 38 -6.45 11.08 -6.77
CA ILE A 38 -5.51 9.97 -6.98
C ILE A 38 -4.59 9.79 -5.76
N ASN A 39 -4.03 10.89 -5.23
CA ASN A 39 -3.13 10.81 -4.07
C ASN A 39 -3.85 10.34 -2.80
N LEU A 40 -5.05 10.86 -2.52
CA LEU A 40 -5.85 10.48 -1.36
C LEU A 40 -6.28 9.02 -1.42
N PHE A 41 -6.78 8.61 -2.59
CA PHE A 41 -7.21 7.24 -2.87
C PHE A 41 -6.06 6.25 -2.68
N PHE A 42 -4.95 6.46 -3.39
CA PHE A 42 -3.84 5.51 -3.40
C PHE A 42 -3.14 5.42 -2.04
N THR A 43 -3.02 6.54 -1.33
CA THR A 43 -2.48 6.55 0.03
C THR A 43 -3.40 5.76 0.98
N GLY A 44 -4.72 5.93 0.86
CA GLY A 44 -5.68 5.16 1.65
C GLY A 44 -5.65 3.67 1.36
N LEU A 45 -5.55 3.30 0.08
CA LEU A 45 -5.39 1.93 -0.39
C LEU A 45 -4.12 1.28 0.21
N ARG A 46 -2.97 1.93 0.04
CA ARG A 46 -1.68 1.47 0.58
C ARG A 46 -1.72 1.32 2.10
N ASN A 47 -2.24 2.32 2.81
CA ASN A 47 -2.32 2.28 4.27
C ASN A 47 -3.19 1.12 4.75
N SER A 48 -4.34 0.89 4.10
CA SER A 48 -5.24 -0.22 4.43
C SER A 48 -4.56 -1.58 4.19
N TYR A 49 -3.87 -1.73 3.05
CA TYR A 49 -3.13 -2.96 2.76
C TYR A 49 -2.08 -3.24 3.83
N ILE A 50 -1.24 -2.24 4.14
CA ILE A 50 -0.19 -2.35 5.16
C ILE A 50 -0.80 -2.69 6.52
N GLU A 51 -1.88 -2.01 6.91
CA GLU A 51 -2.59 -2.26 8.17
C GLU A 51 -3.03 -3.72 8.26
N PHE A 52 -3.69 -4.27 7.24
CA PHE A 52 -4.16 -5.66 7.28
C PHE A 52 -3.04 -6.70 7.19
N SER A 53 -1.99 -6.45 6.41
CA SER A 53 -0.79 -7.31 6.38
C SER A 53 -0.06 -7.33 7.73
N GLN A 54 -0.09 -6.22 8.47
CA GLN A 54 0.64 -6.07 9.74
C GLN A 54 -0.22 -6.33 10.99
N ALA A 55 -1.56 -6.33 10.89
CA ALA A 55 -2.50 -6.32 12.02
C ALA A 55 -2.25 -7.39 13.09
N LYS A 56 -1.54 -8.48 12.76
CA LYS A 56 -1.25 -9.59 13.68
C LYS A 56 0.23 -9.85 13.93
N VAL A 57 1.15 -9.14 13.26
CA VAL A 57 2.61 -9.39 13.35
C VAL A 57 3.39 -8.10 13.67
N GLY A 58 2.76 -6.93 13.50
CA GLY A 58 3.41 -5.63 13.63
C GLY A 58 4.42 -5.38 12.51
N ASP A 59 5.48 -4.65 12.83
CA ASP A 59 6.54 -4.31 11.87
C ASP A 59 7.55 -5.44 11.64
N GLN A 60 7.43 -6.54 12.37
CA GLN A 60 8.33 -7.68 12.29
C GLN A 60 8.08 -8.47 10.98
N VAL A 61 9.18 -8.92 10.37
CA VAL A 61 9.12 -9.83 9.21
C VAL A 61 9.98 -11.04 9.49
N ILE A 62 9.40 -12.22 9.30
CA ILE A 62 10.10 -13.50 9.40
C ILE A 62 10.24 -14.05 8.00
N ILE A 63 11.47 -14.41 7.63
CA ILE A 63 11.78 -15.04 6.35
C ILE A 63 12.44 -16.41 6.58
N SER A 64 12.30 -17.30 5.62
CA SER A 64 13.22 -18.42 5.41
C SER A 64 14.18 -18.04 4.30
N ALA A 65 15.48 -18.29 4.50
CA ALA A 65 16.47 -18.26 3.43
C ALA A 65 17.05 -19.66 3.26
N ASN A 66 17.33 -20.06 2.03
CA ASN A 66 18.03 -21.30 1.74
C ASN A 66 19.20 -21.04 0.79
N ASN A 67 20.29 -21.79 0.93
CA ASN A 67 21.54 -21.56 0.21
C ASN A 67 21.56 -22.12 -1.22
N LEU A 68 20.41 -22.53 -1.78
CA LEU A 68 20.32 -22.89 -3.19
C LEU A 68 20.40 -21.63 -4.03
N SER A 69 21.19 -21.69 -5.10
CA SER A 69 21.14 -20.64 -6.12
C SER A 69 19.75 -20.66 -6.79
N PRO A 70 19.12 -19.48 -7.00
CA PRO A 70 17.81 -19.37 -7.64
C PRO A 70 17.79 -19.92 -9.08
N TYR A 71 18.96 -20.06 -9.72
CA TYR A 71 19.10 -20.59 -11.08
C TYR A 71 19.07 -22.12 -11.10
N ILE A 72 17.91 -22.72 -10.87
CA ILE A 72 17.70 -24.16 -11.10
C ILE A 72 17.08 -24.45 -12.48
N SER A 73 16.55 -23.49 -13.25
CA SER A 73 15.62 -23.89 -14.33
C SER A 73 15.64 -23.20 -15.70
N LEU A 74 16.67 -22.45 -16.14
CA LEU A 74 16.62 -21.83 -17.49
C LEU A 74 17.79 -22.09 -18.44
N LYS A 75 18.85 -22.79 -18.03
CA LYS A 75 19.84 -23.33 -18.96
C LYS A 75 20.27 -24.71 -18.50
N GLU A 76 20.43 -25.64 -19.43
CA GLU A 76 20.87 -27.04 -19.25
C GLU A 76 22.28 -27.21 -18.64
N THR A 77 22.79 -26.23 -17.90
CA THR A 77 24.06 -26.31 -17.17
C THR A 77 23.77 -26.66 -15.71
N LYS A 78 23.95 -27.95 -15.38
CA LYS A 78 23.80 -28.56 -14.04
C LYS A 78 24.90 -28.13 -13.05
N GLU A 79 25.18 -26.85 -12.90
CA GLU A 79 26.05 -26.36 -11.83
C GLU A 79 25.26 -25.50 -10.86
N THR A 80 24.73 -26.13 -9.81
CA THR A 80 24.24 -25.44 -8.62
C THR A 80 25.43 -24.79 -7.94
N LYS A 81 25.60 -23.47 -8.14
CA LYS A 81 26.56 -22.69 -7.37
C LYS A 81 25.98 -22.43 -5.98
N GLU A 82 26.13 -23.39 -5.08
CA GLU A 82 25.76 -23.24 -3.67
C GLU A 82 26.67 -22.17 -3.05
N ILE A 83 26.06 -21.14 -2.46
CA ILE A 83 26.78 -20.19 -1.63
C ILE A 83 27.02 -20.82 -0.25
N SER A 84 28.15 -20.50 0.38
CA SER A 84 28.40 -20.91 1.76
C SER A 84 27.32 -20.35 2.69
N SER A 85 26.75 -21.19 3.57
CA SER A 85 25.77 -20.76 4.56
C SER A 85 26.29 -19.63 5.46
N ALA A 86 27.61 -19.57 5.69
CA ALA A 86 28.23 -18.47 6.42
C ALA A 86 28.15 -17.15 5.65
N GLU A 87 28.32 -17.17 4.32
CA GLU A 87 28.18 -15.96 3.49
C GLU A 87 26.72 -15.49 3.42
N MET A 88 25.77 -16.43 3.33
CA MET A 88 24.33 -16.14 3.40
C MET A 88 23.95 -15.49 4.74
N ILE A 89 24.40 -16.06 5.86
CA ILE A 89 24.14 -15.51 7.21
C ILE A 89 24.77 -14.12 7.35
N GLN A 90 26.01 -13.95 6.90
CA GLN A 90 26.70 -12.66 6.97
C GLN A 90 25.97 -11.58 6.15
N ASP A 91 25.46 -11.93 4.97
CA ASP A 91 24.68 -11.01 4.15
C ASP A 91 23.40 -10.59 4.88
N ILE A 92 22.66 -11.55 5.45
CA ILE A 92 21.43 -11.27 6.21
C ILE A 92 21.69 -10.37 7.43
N GLU A 93 22.71 -10.71 8.22
CA GLU A 93 23.07 -9.96 9.44
C GLU A 93 23.53 -8.54 9.12
N LYS A 94 24.21 -8.33 7.98
CA LYS A 94 24.62 -7.00 7.49
C LYS A 94 23.43 -6.06 7.32
N PHE A 95 22.26 -6.59 6.95
CA PHE A 95 21.03 -5.80 6.81
C PHE A 95 20.14 -5.81 8.06
N GLY A 96 20.64 -6.32 9.20
CA GLY A 96 19.93 -6.29 10.47
C GLY A 96 19.03 -7.49 10.76
N GLY A 97 19.05 -8.52 9.90
CA GLY A 97 18.36 -9.78 10.16
C GLY A 97 19.01 -10.55 11.31
N LYS A 98 18.20 -11.15 12.17
CA LYS A 98 18.67 -11.99 13.29
C LYS A 98 18.24 -13.43 13.05
N ILE A 99 19.19 -14.36 13.14
CA ILE A 99 18.89 -15.79 12.95
C ILE A 99 18.08 -16.32 14.14
N LEU A 100 16.93 -16.93 13.85
CA LEU A 100 16.09 -17.61 14.82
C LEU A 100 16.66 -19.02 15.11
N LYS A 101 17.50 -19.09 16.14
CA LYS A 101 18.12 -20.35 16.59
C LYS A 101 17.07 -21.39 16.98
N ASN A 102 17.34 -22.66 16.68
CA ASN A 102 16.49 -23.82 17.02
C ASN A 102 15.13 -23.88 16.32
N THR A 103 14.89 -23.06 15.29
CA THR A 103 13.72 -23.20 14.44
C THR A 103 13.89 -24.43 13.55
N ARG A 104 13.06 -25.44 13.77
CA ARG A 104 13.05 -26.67 12.95
C ARG A 104 11.81 -26.70 12.06
N SER A 105 11.91 -27.44 10.97
CA SER A 105 10.77 -27.80 10.13
C SER A 105 10.16 -29.13 10.60
N VAL A 106 8.85 -29.26 10.50
CA VAL A 106 8.12 -30.50 10.74
C VAL A 106 7.41 -30.96 9.48
N THR A 107 7.14 -32.27 9.41
CA THR A 107 6.46 -32.95 8.29
C THR A 107 7.28 -32.95 6.98
N ARG A 108 6.75 -33.61 5.93
CA ARG A 108 7.37 -33.65 4.60
C ARG A 108 7.31 -32.29 3.87
N ASN A 109 6.42 -31.40 4.29
CA ASN A 109 6.19 -30.11 3.65
C ASN A 109 7.06 -28.99 4.24
N ASN A 110 8.05 -29.31 5.09
CA ASN A 110 8.95 -28.34 5.73
C ASN A 110 8.22 -27.19 6.44
N ILE A 111 7.18 -27.52 7.20
CA ILE A 111 6.39 -26.54 7.96
C ILE A 111 7.25 -25.98 9.10
N PRO A 112 7.56 -24.68 9.14
CA PRO A 112 8.38 -24.09 10.19
C PRO A 112 7.68 -24.11 11.56
N VAL A 113 8.43 -24.43 12.61
CA VAL A 113 7.95 -24.35 14.00
C VAL A 113 8.37 -23.03 14.62
N LEU A 114 7.41 -22.13 14.88
CA LEU A 114 7.65 -20.87 15.56
C LEU A 114 7.18 -20.92 17.02
N SER A 115 7.85 -20.15 17.90
CA SER A 115 7.44 -20.05 19.30
C SER A 115 6.07 -19.37 19.41
N LYS A 116 5.28 -19.80 20.41
CA LYS A 116 3.96 -19.21 20.72
C LYS A 116 4.03 -17.68 20.84
N SER A 117 5.10 -17.13 21.43
CA SER A 117 5.29 -15.68 21.57
C SER A 117 5.37 -14.92 20.25
N SER A 118 5.97 -15.52 19.22
CA SER A 118 6.18 -14.85 17.91
C SER A 118 4.90 -14.79 17.07
N VAL A 119 3.90 -15.63 17.39
CA VAL A 119 2.66 -15.74 16.64
C VAL A 119 1.41 -15.56 17.51
N GLN A 120 1.55 -15.04 18.73
CA GLN A 120 0.49 -15.00 19.73
C GLN A 120 -0.78 -14.28 19.26
N ASN A 121 -0.64 -13.24 18.44
CA ASN A 121 -1.76 -12.46 17.91
C ASN A 121 -2.50 -13.14 16.74
N LEU A 122 -1.95 -14.24 16.21
CA LEU A 122 -2.56 -15.06 15.16
C LEU A 122 -3.36 -16.23 15.74
N ILE A 123 -3.14 -16.56 17.00
CA ILE A 123 -3.77 -17.69 17.69
C ILE A 123 -5.20 -17.31 18.06
N GLU A 124 -6.16 -18.06 17.54
CA GLU A 124 -7.59 -17.91 17.84
C GLU A 124 -8.12 -19.03 18.76
N VAL A 125 -7.43 -20.17 18.80
CA VAL A 125 -7.71 -21.31 19.68
C VAL A 125 -6.43 -21.70 20.42
N ASP A 126 -6.50 -21.90 21.73
CA ASP A 126 -5.30 -22.19 22.53
C ASP A 126 -4.60 -23.49 22.04
N PRO A 127 -3.31 -23.43 21.63
CA PRO A 127 -2.55 -24.60 21.18
C PRO A 127 -2.44 -25.71 22.23
N SER A 128 -2.66 -25.40 23.50
CA SER A 128 -2.69 -26.40 24.58
C SER A 128 -3.91 -27.33 24.52
N ASN A 129 -4.96 -26.97 23.77
CA ASN A 129 -6.12 -27.83 23.53
C ASN A 129 -5.87 -28.88 22.42
N ALA A 130 -4.73 -28.81 21.73
CA ALA A 130 -4.39 -29.80 20.72
C ALA A 130 -4.22 -31.20 21.34
N PRO A 131 -4.71 -32.27 20.67
CA PRO A 131 -4.31 -33.63 21.02
C PRO A 131 -2.78 -33.75 21.08
N LYS A 132 -2.25 -34.58 21.99
CA LYS A 132 -0.79 -34.69 22.21
C LYS A 132 -0.02 -35.09 20.95
N ASP A 133 -0.62 -35.89 20.10
CA ASP A 133 -0.06 -36.39 18.84
C ASP A 133 -0.36 -35.49 17.63
N ALA A 134 -1.08 -34.38 17.83
CA ALA A 134 -1.41 -33.42 16.79
C ALA A 134 -0.49 -32.18 16.83
N ILE A 135 -0.09 -31.73 15.66
CA ILE A 135 0.71 -30.51 15.47
C ILE A 135 -0.25 -29.32 15.44
N PRO A 136 -0.23 -28.40 16.43
CA PRO A 136 -0.99 -27.16 16.35
C PRO A 136 -0.43 -26.27 15.23
N ILE A 137 -1.28 -25.84 14.31
CA ILE A 137 -0.88 -25.04 13.14
C ILE A 137 -1.71 -23.78 12.98
N LEU A 138 -1.04 -22.71 12.55
CA LEU A 138 -1.65 -21.59 11.85
C LEU A 138 -1.70 -21.98 10.38
N THR A 139 -2.91 -22.16 9.87
CA THR A 139 -3.12 -22.66 8.51
C THR A 139 -3.37 -21.52 7.52
N THR A 140 -3.17 -21.81 6.24
CA THR A 140 -3.56 -20.94 5.14
C THR A 140 -4.92 -21.39 4.63
N THR A 141 -5.60 -20.55 3.85
CA THR A 141 -6.84 -20.90 3.15
C THR A 141 -6.67 -22.17 2.33
N SER A 142 -5.66 -22.18 1.45
CA SER A 142 -5.31 -23.32 0.58
C SER A 142 -5.00 -24.60 1.34
N PHE A 143 -4.18 -24.54 2.40
CA PHE A 143 -3.85 -25.72 3.19
C PHE A 143 -5.05 -26.22 4.00
N GLY A 144 -5.87 -25.33 4.56
CA GLY A 144 -7.09 -25.76 5.24
C GLY A 144 -8.11 -26.39 4.29
N GLU A 145 -8.19 -25.95 3.03
CA GLU A 145 -9.04 -26.61 2.03
C GLU A 145 -8.52 -27.99 1.66
N LEU A 146 -7.19 -28.16 1.59
CA LEU A 146 -6.57 -29.47 1.47
C LEU A 146 -6.96 -30.38 2.64
N LEU A 147 -6.91 -29.88 3.89
CA LEU A 147 -7.33 -30.65 5.08
C LEU A 147 -8.81 -31.04 5.06
N LEU A 148 -9.67 -30.24 4.41
CA LEU A 148 -11.08 -30.55 4.19
C LEU A 148 -11.34 -31.49 3.00
N GLY A 149 -10.31 -31.88 2.23
CA GLY A 149 -10.47 -32.65 1.00
C GLY A 149 -11.15 -31.87 -0.14
N LYS A 150 -10.98 -30.54 -0.17
CA LYS A 150 -11.66 -29.60 -1.08
C LYS A 150 -10.76 -28.92 -2.11
N TYR A 151 -9.55 -29.44 -2.33
CA TYR A 151 -8.43 -28.82 -3.07
C TYR A 151 -8.75 -28.32 -4.51
N ASP A 152 -9.85 -28.73 -5.13
CA ASP A 152 -10.24 -28.38 -6.51
C ASP A 152 -11.67 -27.82 -6.65
N ASN A 153 -12.24 -27.26 -5.59
CA ASN A 153 -13.56 -26.63 -5.71
C ASN A 153 -13.46 -25.35 -6.54
N LYS A 154 -13.65 -25.48 -7.85
CA LYS A 154 -13.91 -24.33 -8.73
C LYS A 154 -15.12 -23.59 -8.19
N ILE A 155 -14.88 -22.45 -7.57
CA ILE A 155 -15.97 -21.56 -7.18
C ILE A 155 -16.51 -20.96 -8.49
N ASN A 156 -17.73 -21.32 -8.85
CA ASN A 156 -18.49 -20.62 -9.90
C ASN A 156 -18.51 -19.12 -9.57
N LYS A 157 -18.66 -18.24 -10.57
CA LYS A 157 -18.80 -16.79 -10.30
C LYS A 157 -19.91 -16.55 -9.26
N LEU A 158 -19.54 -16.28 -8.01
CA LEU A 158 -20.44 -15.95 -6.90
C LEU A 158 -20.47 -14.43 -6.72
N THR A 159 -21.51 -13.94 -6.05
CA THR A 159 -21.52 -12.58 -5.53
C THR A 159 -20.54 -12.43 -4.36
N ALA A 160 -20.08 -11.20 -4.08
CA ALA A 160 -19.19 -10.93 -2.95
C ALA A 160 -19.72 -11.46 -1.60
N VAL A 161 -21.03 -11.36 -1.36
CA VAL A 161 -21.67 -11.84 -0.12
C VAL A 161 -21.64 -13.36 -0.03
N GLU A 162 -21.84 -14.06 -1.14
CA GLU A 162 -21.75 -15.53 -1.18
C GLU A 162 -20.30 -16.01 -0.97
N TYR A 163 -19.31 -15.29 -1.52
CA TYR A 163 -17.90 -15.55 -1.23
C TYR A 163 -17.60 -15.41 0.26
N LEU A 164 -18.05 -14.32 0.88
CA LEU A 164 -17.88 -14.12 2.33
C LEU A 164 -18.55 -15.23 3.14
N SER A 165 -19.76 -15.65 2.77
CA SER A 165 -20.47 -16.73 3.45
C SER A 165 -19.73 -18.07 3.33
N LYS A 166 -19.19 -18.40 2.15
CA LYS A 166 -18.34 -19.60 1.97
C LYS A 166 -17.07 -19.54 2.80
N TYR A 167 -16.44 -18.38 2.86
CA TYR A 167 -15.26 -18.17 3.69
C TYR A 167 -15.58 -18.37 5.18
N GLN A 168 -16.71 -17.86 5.67
CA GLN A 168 -17.16 -18.08 7.04
C GLN A 168 -17.43 -19.57 7.32
N ASP A 169 -18.13 -20.27 6.42
CA ASP A 169 -18.35 -21.72 6.52
C ASP A 169 -17.03 -22.51 6.52
N TYR A 170 -16.05 -22.09 5.70
CA TYR A 170 -14.70 -22.63 5.71
C TYR A 170 -14.04 -22.45 7.08
N ARG A 171 -14.06 -21.23 7.64
CA ARG A 171 -13.46 -20.94 8.96
C ARG A 171 -14.06 -21.83 10.05
N ASP A 172 -15.39 -21.95 10.09
CA ASP A 172 -16.10 -22.76 11.10
C ASP A 172 -15.78 -24.26 11.01
N LYS A 173 -15.49 -24.75 9.79
CA LYS A 173 -15.14 -26.15 9.54
C LYS A 173 -13.69 -26.47 9.87
N VAL A 174 -12.79 -25.50 9.79
CA VAL A 174 -11.36 -25.71 9.98
C VAL A 174 -10.90 -25.36 11.39
N LEU A 175 -11.35 -24.22 11.94
CA LEU A 175 -10.82 -23.67 13.17
C LEU A 175 -11.14 -24.54 14.39
N GLY A 176 -10.13 -24.83 15.21
CA GLY A 176 -10.27 -25.65 16.41
C GLY A 176 -10.59 -27.12 16.15
N LYS A 177 -10.37 -27.60 14.91
CA LYS A 177 -10.56 -29.00 14.52
C LYS A 177 -9.22 -29.70 14.31
N THR A 178 -9.24 -31.01 14.46
CA THR A 178 -8.10 -31.90 14.17
C THR A 178 -8.34 -32.64 12.88
N PHE A 179 -7.32 -32.67 12.02
CA PHE A 179 -7.32 -33.38 10.75
C PHE A 179 -6.17 -34.36 10.71
N GLU A 180 -6.40 -35.51 10.08
CA GLU A 180 -5.37 -36.51 9.83
C GLU A 180 -5.17 -36.60 8.32
N THR A 181 -3.93 -36.47 7.87
CA THR A 181 -3.57 -36.61 6.46
C THR A 181 -3.35 -38.08 6.11
N ASP A 182 -3.39 -38.42 4.82
CA ASP A 182 -3.14 -39.79 4.32
C ASP A 182 -1.78 -40.36 4.77
N ASN A 183 -0.83 -39.49 5.09
CA ASN A 183 0.50 -39.86 5.58
C ASN A 183 0.55 -40.04 7.11
N GLY A 184 -0.59 -40.01 7.81
CA GLY A 184 -0.71 -40.19 9.26
C GLY A 184 -0.37 -38.95 10.11
N ALA A 185 0.03 -37.83 9.49
CA ALA A 185 0.30 -36.59 10.22
C ALA A 185 -1.03 -35.95 10.67
N LYS A 186 -1.12 -35.63 11.96
CA LYS A 186 -2.27 -34.97 12.57
C LYS A 186 -2.02 -33.48 12.79
N PHE A 187 -2.96 -32.66 12.38
CA PHE A 187 -2.91 -31.21 12.49
C PHE A 187 -4.10 -30.68 13.29
N PHE A 188 -3.84 -29.81 14.27
CA PHE A 188 -4.88 -29.11 15.02
C PHE A 188 -4.84 -27.62 14.63
N VAL A 189 -5.91 -27.09 14.04
CA VAL A 189 -5.87 -25.71 13.54
C VAL A 189 -6.16 -24.72 14.66
N VAL A 190 -5.16 -23.90 14.99
CA VAL A 190 -5.23 -22.90 16.07
C VAL A 190 -5.53 -21.49 15.58
N GLY A 191 -5.47 -21.25 14.28
CA GLY A 191 -5.73 -19.95 13.67
C GLY A 191 -5.46 -19.94 12.17
N LEU A 192 -5.74 -18.80 11.54
CA LEU A 192 -5.51 -18.57 10.11
C LEU A 192 -4.43 -17.50 9.91
N LEU A 193 -3.47 -17.80 9.06
CA LEU A 193 -2.48 -16.83 8.58
C LEU A 193 -3.18 -15.84 7.63
N PRO A 194 -2.69 -14.58 7.57
CA PRO A 194 -3.18 -13.65 6.56
C PRO A 194 -2.94 -14.25 5.17
N GLY A 195 -3.94 -14.18 4.30
CA GLY A 195 -3.85 -14.78 2.97
C GLY A 195 -5.19 -14.74 2.27
N SER A 196 -5.19 -15.09 0.99
CA SER A 196 -6.34 -14.92 0.11
C SER A 196 -7.25 -16.15 0.12
N TYR A 197 -8.57 -15.94 0.18
CA TYR A 197 -9.57 -16.99 -0.04
C TYR A 197 -10.08 -16.94 -1.49
N HIS A 198 -9.49 -17.75 -2.38
CA HIS A 198 -9.78 -17.80 -3.82
C HIS A 198 -9.65 -16.44 -4.54
N LEU A 199 -8.72 -15.59 -4.09
CA LEU A 199 -8.33 -14.35 -4.76
C LEU A 199 -6.85 -14.43 -5.13
N THR A 200 -6.50 -13.94 -6.31
CA THR A 200 -5.12 -13.91 -6.82
C THR A 200 -4.43 -12.57 -6.56
N ASP A 201 -5.22 -11.50 -6.56
CA ASP A 201 -4.80 -10.11 -6.54
C ASP A 201 -5.86 -9.27 -5.82
N TYR A 202 -5.59 -7.98 -5.64
CA TYR A 202 -6.50 -7.10 -4.91
C TYR A 202 -7.65 -6.55 -5.78
N SER A 203 -7.75 -6.94 -7.05
CA SER A 203 -8.85 -6.53 -7.94
C SER A 203 -10.19 -7.16 -7.53
N PHE A 204 -11.27 -6.59 -8.05
CA PHE A 204 -12.61 -7.09 -7.82
C PHE A 204 -13.09 -8.08 -8.89
N TYR A 205 -12.24 -8.52 -9.83
CA TYR A 205 -12.66 -9.40 -10.93
C TYR A 205 -13.34 -10.69 -10.47
N ALA A 206 -12.87 -11.26 -9.36
CA ALA A 206 -13.46 -12.47 -8.78
C ALA A 206 -14.84 -12.22 -8.13
N LEU A 207 -15.08 -11.00 -7.65
CA LEU A 207 -16.26 -10.63 -6.86
C LEU A 207 -17.32 -9.85 -7.65
N GLU A 208 -16.96 -9.27 -8.80
CA GLU A 208 -17.85 -8.50 -9.68
C GLU A 208 -18.43 -9.38 -10.80
N GLN A 209 -19.75 -9.58 -10.80
CA GLN A 209 -20.44 -10.29 -11.87
C GLN A 209 -20.86 -9.39 -13.05
N ASN A 210 -21.22 -8.13 -12.80
CA ASN A 210 -22.00 -7.31 -13.73
C ASN A 210 -21.58 -5.83 -13.83
N VAL A 211 -20.47 -5.42 -13.22
CA VAL A 211 -20.06 -4.01 -13.21
C VAL A 211 -18.67 -3.86 -13.79
N ASP A 212 -18.57 -2.99 -14.80
CA ASP A 212 -17.33 -2.70 -15.49
C ASP A 212 -16.50 -1.68 -14.68
N THR A 213 -15.59 -2.19 -13.84
CA THR A 213 -14.56 -1.37 -13.18
C THR A 213 -13.18 -1.57 -13.80
N THR A 214 -13.13 -1.84 -15.10
CA THR A 214 -11.91 -2.14 -15.87
C THR A 214 -10.69 -1.32 -15.46
N LEU A 215 -10.76 0.01 -15.43
CA LEU A 215 -9.58 0.84 -15.06
C LEU A 215 -9.13 0.71 -13.60
N LEU A 216 -10.06 0.52 -12.66
CA LEU A 216 -9.69 0.31 -11.26
C LEU A 216 -9.16 -1.11 -11.05
N ASN A 217 -9.82 -2.10 -11.64
CA ASN A 217 -9.37 -3.48 -11.55
C ASN A 217 -8.01 -3.67 -12.23
N GLU A 218 -7.72 -3.00 -13.36
CA GLU A 218 -6.39 -2.97 -13.97
C GLU A 218 -5.31 -2.49 -12.99
N LEU A 219 -5.58 -1.41 -12.24
CA LEU A 219 -4.65 -0.93 -11.21
C LEU A 219 -4.49 -1.92 -10.05
N LEU A 220 -5.58 -2.58 -9.65
CA LEU A 220 -5.60 -3.46 -8.49
C LEU A 220 -5.08 -4.88 -8.78
N ASP A 221 -5.15 -5.33 -10.04
CA ASP A 221 -4.67 -6.64 -10.51
C ASP A 221 -3.13 -6.75 -10.38
N ASP A 222 -2.43 -5.64 -10.56
CA ASP A 222 -0.98 -5.54 -10.32
C ASP A 222 -0.61 -5.58 -8.82
N ILE A 223 -1.58 -5.49 -7.91
CA ILE A 223 -1.36 -5.58 -6.46
C ILE A 223 -1.60 -7.02 -6.01
N GLN A 224 -0.54 -7.81 -6.04
CA GLN A 224 -0.58 -9.21 -5.62
C GLN A 224 -0.97 -9.37 -4.14
N LEU A 225 -1.64 -10.47 -3.85
CA LEU A 225 -1.92 -10.89 -2.47
C LEU A 225 -0.77 -11.73 -1.93
N GLN A 226 -0.49 -11.55 -0.64
CA GLN A 226 0.55 -12.30 0.02
C GLN A 226 0.02 -13.68 0.42
N GLU A 227 0.65 -14.73 -0.10
CA GLU A 227 0.42 -16.11 0.34
C GLU A 227 1.59 -16.59 1.21
N PHE A 228 1.26 -17.21 2.34
CA PHE A 228 2.24 -17.83 3.23
C PHE A 228 2.16 -19.35 3.15
N GLU A 229 3.16 -20.00 3.71
CA GLU A 229 3.10 -21.41 4.06
C GLU A 229 2.53 -21.58 5.47
N PRO A 230 1.90 -22.73 5.79
CA PRO A 230 1.46 -23.01 7.16
C PRO A 230 2.60 -22.91 8.18
N ILE A 231 2.27 -22.54 9.41
CA ILE A 231 3.24 -22.43 10.51
C ILE A 231 2.80 -23.35 11.65
N ALA A 232 3.72 -24.19 12.14
CA ALA A 232 3.50 -24.96 13.36
C ALA A 232 3.81 -24.09 14.59
N VAL A 233 2.96 -24.17 15.61
CA VAL A 233 3.09 -23.38 16.85
C VAL A 233 3.71 -24.26 17.92
N ASP A 234 4.81 -23.82 18.52
CA ASP A 234 5.39 -24.55 19.64
C ASP A 234 4.45 -24.55 20.85
N ASN A 235 3.97 -25.74 21.25
CA ASN A 235 3.15 -25.97 22.44
C ASN A 235 3.86 -26.80 23.52
N GLY A 236 5.17 -27.07 23.36
CA GLY A 236 5.96 -27.88 24.29
C GLY A 236 5.77 -29.41 24.16
N ASN A 237 4.87 -29.90 23.30
CA ASN A 237 4.64 -31.35 23.08
C ASN A 237 5.32 -31.87 21.80
N GLN A 238 6.36 -31.18 21.38
CA GLN A 238 7.11 -31.39 20.15
C GLN A 238 7.65 -32.82 19.94
N ASP A 239 7.88 -33.57 21.01
CA ASP A 239 8.40 -34.95 20.97
C ASP A 239 7.32 -35.99 20.62
N PHE A 240 6.05 -35.64 20.78
CA PHE A 240 4.90 -36.52 20.50
C PHE A 240 4.33 -36.34 19.10
N TRP A 241 4.77 -35.31 18.38
CA TRP A 241 4.37 -35.10 17.00
C TRP A 241 4.94 -36.21 16.14
N GLN A 242 4.08 -36.88 15.37
CA GLN A 242 4.55 -37.82 14.35
C GLN A 242 5.28 -37.03 13.26
N THR A 243 6.56 -36.75 13.47
CA THR A 243 7.49 -36.40 12.40
C THR A 243 7.53 -37.62 11.50
N GLY A 244 6.90 -37.53 10.32
CA GLY A 244 6.73 -38.66 9.40
C GLY A 244 7.92 -39.60 9.43
N GLN A 245 7.67 -40.85 9.83
CA GLN A 245 8.66 -41.91 9.82
C GLN A 245 9.34 -41.90 8.44
N ASN A 246 10.68 -41.72 8.44
CA ASN A 246 11.53 -41.60 7.26
C ASN A 246 11.52 -40.26 6.49
N VAL A 247 11.73 -39.11 7.16
CA VAL A 247 12.48 -38.03 6.49
C VAL A 247 13.97 -38.37 6.59
N LYS A 248 14.44 -39.31 5.76
CA LYS A 248 15.84 -39.22 5.31
C LYS A 248 15.90 -37.88 4.57
N GLN A 249 16.40 -36.84 5.25
CA GLN A 249 16.71 -35.56 4.63
C GLN A 249 17.80 -35.82 3.59
N ASN A 250 17.40 -36.16 2.36
CA ASN A 250 18.25 -35.99 1.18
C ASN A 250 18.15 -34.53 0.69
N VAL A 251 17.99 -33.59 1.61
CA VAL A 251 17.90 -32.16 1.32
C VAL A 251 19.33 -31.63 1.37
N LYS A 252 19.94 -31.43 0.21
CA LYS A 252 21.32 -30.94 0.03
C LYS A 252 21.50 -29.45 0.35
N TYR A 253 20.57 -28.81 1.05
CA TYR A 253 20.61 -27.36 1.27
C TYR A 253 20.29 -27.00 2.72
N GLU A 254 20.93 -25.95 3.20
CA GLU A 254 20.75 -25.40 4.55
C GLU A 254 19.68 -24.30 4.50
N MET A 255 18.65 -24.44 5.33
CA MET A 255 17.60 -23.44 5.50
C MET A 255 17.77 -22.74 6.84
N VAL A 256 17.79 -21.40 6.82
CA VAL A 256 17.83 -20.56 8.03
C VAL A 256 16.56 -19.73 8.13
N TYR A 257 16.08 -19.57 9.36
CA TYR A 257 14.94 -18.72 9.67
C TYR A 257 15.43 -17.42 10.30
N VAL A 258 14.89 -16.31 9.85
CA VAL A 258 15.43 -14.99 10.16
C VAL A 258 14.32 -14.04 10.51
N VAL A 259 14.55 -13.24 11.55
CA VAL A 259 13.67 -12.16 11.95
C VAL A 259 14.29 -10.80 11.67
N PHE A 260 13.53 -9.94 10.98
CA PHE A 260 13.78 -8.52 10.87
C PHE A 260 12.82 -7.78 11.80
N ASN A 261 13.35 -6.87 12.60
CA ASN A 261 12.53 -6.12 13.57
C ASN A 261 11.70 -4.99 12.95
N ASN A 262 11.99 -4.63 11.70
CA ASN A 262 11.28 -3.56 10.99
C ASN A 262 11.28 -3.78 9.47
N GLN A 263 10.28 -3.18 8.82
CA GLN A 263 10.09 -3.23 7.37
C GLN A 263 11.23 -2.58 6.57
N LYS A 264 11.85 -1.53 7.12
CA LYS A 264 12.90 -0.77 6.41
C LYS A 264 14.15 -1.61 6.18
N ASP A 265 14.51 -2.43 7.15
CA ASP A 265 15.69 -3.29 7.10
C ASP A 265 15.51 -4.42 6.08
N VAL A 266 14.36 -5.12 6.12
CA VAL A 266 14.06 -6.16 5.13
C VAL A 266 13.86 -5.59 3.73
N TYR A 267 13.35 -4.36 3.61
CA TYR A 267 13.24 -3.68 2.31
C TYR A 267 14.62 -3.30 1.75
N ARG A 268 15.55 -2.80 2.58
CA ARG A 268 16.95 -2.59 2.16
C ARG A 268 17.63 -3.89 1.78
N TYR A 269 17.33 -4.97 2.50
CA TYR A 269 17.83 -6.30 2.19
C TYR A 269 17.29 -6.81 0.84
N LEU A 270 16.01 -6.60 0.54
CA LEU A 270 15.47 -6.85 -0.79
C LEU A 270 16.22 -6.03 -1.86
N GLU A 271 16.42 -4.73 -1.66
CA GLU A 271 17.04 -3.87 -2.69
C GLU A 271 18.53 -4.16 -2.93
N GLN A 272 19.29 -4.50 -1.88
CA GLN A 272 20.76 -4.48 -1.90
C GLN A 272 21.41 -5.79 -1.44
N GLY A 273 20.63 -6.72 -0.88
CA GLY A 273 21.11 -8.03 -0.45
C GLY A 273 21.29 -8.99 -1.61
N LYS A 274 21.77 -10.19 -1.32
CA LYS A 274 22.01 -11.22 -2.33
C LYS A 274 20.85 -12.21 -2.47
N ALA A 275 19.79 -12.09 -1.67
CA ALA A 275 18.62 -12.95 -1.77
C ALA A 275 17.69 -12.57 -2.93
N MET A 276 17.22 -13.60 -3.63
CA MET A 276 16.06 -13.53 -4.51
C MET A 276 14.79 -13.73 -3.68
N PHE A 277 13.81 -12.88 -3.91
CA PHE A 277 12.44 -13.08 -3.45
C PHE A 277 11.56 -13.50 -4.65
N ARG A 278 10.43 -14.16 -4.41
CA ARG A 278 9.65 -14.90 -5.44
C ARG A 278 9.36 -14.11 -6.72
N THR A 279 9.09 -12.81 -6.62
CA THR A 279 8.56 -11.98 -7.69
C THR A 279 9.61 -11.02 -8.28
N ILE A 280 10.71 -10.74 -7.56
CA ILE A 280 11.74 -9.78 -7.98
C ILE A 280 13.05 -10.49 -8.33
N ILE A 281 13.37 -10.54 -9.64
CA ILE A 281 14.53 -11.24 -10.22
C ILE A 281 15.58 -10.25 -10.77
N PRO A 282 16.48 -9.69 -9.95
CA PRO A 282 17.71 -9.09 -10.44
C PRO A 282 18.72 -10.18 -10.86
N ASP A 283 19.53 -9.87 -11.87
CA ASP A 283 20.49 -10.79 -12.49
C ASP A 283 21.69 -11.21 -11.59
N ASP A 284 21.75 -10.73 -10.33
CA ASP A 284 22.90 -10.91 -9.42
C ASP A 284 22.57 -11.60 -8.08
N ARG A 285 21.39 -12.22 -7.96
CA ARG A 285 20.99 -12.94 -6.74
C ARG A 285 21.73 -14.27 -6.59
N SER A 286 22.15 -14.55 -5.35
CA SER A 286 22.99 -15.70 -5.01
C SER A 286 22.25 -16.82 -4.28
N TYR A 287 21.10 -16.53 -3.67
CA TYR A 287 20.31 -17.52 -2.92
C TYR A 287 18.83 -17.12 -2.78
N ASP A 288 17.97 -18.03 -2.32
CA ASP A 288 16.52 -17.78 -2.20
C ASP A 288 16.09 -17.33 -0.80
N ALA A 289 15.14 -16.40 -0.74
CA ALA A 289 14.42 -15.99 0.45
C ALA A 289 12.90 -15.99 0.21
N ASN A 290 12.15 -16.48 1.19
CA ASN A 290 10.68 -16.45 1.21
C ASN A 290 10.19 -15.81 2.49
N VAL A 291 9.17 -14.97 2.39
CA VAL A 291 8.51 -14.39 3.57
C VAL A 291 7.58 -15.43 4.16
N ILE A 292 7.77 -15.73 5.45
CA ILE A 292 6.94 -16.67 6.21
C ILE A 292 5.85 -15.92 6.97
N LEU A 293 6.19 -14.73 7.47
CA LEU A 293 5.27 -13.94 8.27
C LEU A 293 5.60 -12.45 8.21
N GLY A 294 4.58 -11.59 8.24
CA GLY A 294 4.70 -10.13 8.15
C GLY A 294 4.60 -9.60 6.72
N LEU A 295 4.52 -8.27 6.56
CA LEU A 295 4.39 -7.63 5.25
C LEU A 295 5.61 -7.95 4.37
N SER A 296 5.36 -8.45 3.15
CA SER A 296 6.44 -8.72 2.19
C SER A 296 7.12 -7.42 1.74
N PRO A 297 8.46 -7.38 1.67
CA PRO A 297 9.18 -6.24 1.10
C PRO A 297 8.87 -6.05 -0.40
N GLU A 298 8.45 -7.10 -1.11
CA GLU A 298 8.09 -7.04 -2.53
C GLU A 298 6.80 -6.24 -2.74
N ILE A 299 5.84 -6.38 -1.84
CA ILE A 299 4.63 -5.55 -1.84
C ILE A 299 4.97 -4.09 -1.57
N THR A 300 5.90 -3.83 -0.65
CA THR A 300 6.40 -2.48 -0.39
C THR A 300 7.05 -1.88 -1.63
N TYR A 301 7.82 -2.69 -2.39
CA TYR A 301 8.41 -2.30 -3.66
C TYR A 301 7.36 -1.92 -4.70
N ILE A 302 6.31 -2.74 -4.87
CA ILE A 302 5.19 -2.47 -5.80
C ILE A 302 4.48 -1.15 -5.44
N PHE A 303 4.13 -0.94 -4.17
CA PHE A 303 3.50 0.30 -3.74
C PHE A 303 4.41 1.53 -3.96
N ASN A 304 5.71 1.40 -3.73
CA ASN A 304 6.68 2.47 -4.00
C ASN A 304 6.76 2.77 -5.51
N PHE A 305 6.74 1.76 -6.36
CA PHE A 305 6.72 1.91 -7.82
C PHE A 305 5.48 2.67 -8.29
N PHE A 306 4.28 2.28 -7.85
CA PHE A 306 3.06 3.00 -8.14
C PHE A 306 3.05 4.43 -7.59
N GLN A 307 3.61 4.65 -6.39
CA GLN A 307 3.75 6.00 -5.84
C GLN A 307 4.63 6.88 -6.76
N ILE A 308 5.69 6.34 -7.37
CA ILE A 308 6.52 7.06 -8.34
C ILE A 308 5.69 7.44 -9.57
N ILE A 309 4.91 6.52 -10.13
CA ILE A 309 4.03 6.81 -11.28
C ILE A 309 3.04 7.93 -10.93
N ILE A 310 2.37 7.83 -9.78
CA ILE A 310 1.41 8.84 -9.32
C ILE A 310 2.09 10.20 -9.12
N ARG A 311 3.33 10.23 -8.61
CA ARG A 311 4.12 11.47 -8.50
C ARG A 311 4.42 12.09 -9.85
N ILE A 312 4.81 11.29 -10.85
CA ILE A 312 5.08 11.77 -12.21
C ILE A 312 3.79 12.35 -12.83
N VAL A 313 2.67 11.61 -12.75
CA VAL A 313 1.37 12.09 -13.26
C VAL A 313 0.95 13.38 -12.54
N SER A 314 1.08 13.42 -11.22
CA SER A 314 0.77 14.60 -10.41
C SER A 314 1.65 15.80 -10.80
N LEU A 315 2.94 15.57 -11.09
CA LEU A 315 3.85 16.62 -11.54
C LEU A 315 3.45 17.18 -12.92
N ILE A 316 3.09 16.31 -13.86
CA ILE A 316 2.61 16.74 -15.20
C ILE A 316 1.34 17.58 -15.05
N LEU A 317 0.35 17.10 -14.28
CA LEU A 317 -0.89 17.83 -14.02
C LEU A 317 -0.63 19.16 -13.31
N PHE A 318 0.33 19.20 -12.39
CA PHE A 318 0.74 20.41 -11.70
C PHE A 318 1.38 21.44 -12.64
N ILE A 319 2.21 21.01 -13.59
CA ILE A 319 2.79 21.91 -14.61
C ILE A 319 1.68 22.53 -15.47
N VAL A 320 0.69 21.73 -15.90
CA VAL A 320 -0.47 22.25 -16.63
C VAL A 320 -1.25 23.25 -15.77
N ALA A 321 -1.49 22.93 -14.49
CA ALA A 321 -2.16 23.82 -13.56
C ALA A 321 -1.39 25.14 -13.38
N MET A 322 -0.06 25.07 -13.27
CA MET A 322 0.82 26.23 -13.18
C MET A 322 0.66 27.15 -14.39
N ILE A 323 0.67 26.60 -15.61
CA ILE A 323 0.48 27.38 -16.85
C ILE A 323 -0.89 28.08 -16.83
N VAL A 324 -1.95 27.35 -16.47
CA VAL A 324 -3.31 27.89 -16.38
C VAL A 324 -3.39 29.02 -15.34
N ILE A 325 -2.79 28.84 -14.16
CA ILE A 325 -2.76 29.84 -13.08
C ILE A 325 -2.01 31.09 -13.52
N LEU A 326 -0.79 30.94 -14.07
CA LEU A 326 0.03 32.06 -14.49
C LEU A 326 -0.62 32.85 -15.63
N SER A 327 -1.17 32.16 -16.63
CA SER A 327 -1.92 32.76 -17.74
C SER A 327 -3.13 33.51 -17.22
N THR A 328 -3.89 32.89 -16.31
CA THR A 328 -5.07 33.50 -15.72
C THR A 328 -4.74 34.75 -14.91
N ASN A 329 -3.75 34.67 -14.02
CA ASN A 329 -3.33 35.81 -13.20
C ASN A 329 -2.83 36.96 -14.08
N THR A 330 -2.09 36.65 -15.15
CA THR A 330 -1.64 37.64 -16.15
C THR A 330 -2.81 38.32 -16.85
N ARG A 331 -3.86 37.55 -17.19
CA ARG A 331 -5.09 38.07 -17.78
C ARG A 331 -5.88 38.95 -16.80
N LEU A 332 -5.97 38.55 -15.53
CA LEU A 332 -6.62 39.35 -14.49
C LEU A 332 -5.92 40.71 -14.30
N ILE A 333 -4.58 40.73 -14.29
CA ILE A 333 -3.81 42.00 -14.23
C ILE A 333 -4.12 42.86 -15.45
N ALA A 334 -4.14 42.27 -16.65
CA ALA A 334 -4.43 43.02 -17.89
C ALA A 334 -5.85 43.61 -17.89
N GLN A 335 -6.83 42.89 -17.33
CA GLN A 335 -8.21 43.35 -17.24
C GLN A 335 -8.42 44.48 -16.22
N ASP A 336 -7.50 44.63 -15.27
CA ASP A 336 -7.56 45.64 -14.23
C ASP A 336 -6.60 46.83 -14.51
N GLU A 337 -6.14 47.02 -15.75
CA GLU A 337 -5.16 48.07 -16.09
C GLU A 337 -5.65 49.47 -15.67
N GLU A 338 -6.93 49.79 -15.90
CA GLU A 338 -7.54 51.05 -15.47
C GLU A 338 -7.55 51.22 -13.94
N GLU A 339 -7.85 50.15 -13.19
CA GLU A 339 -7.86 50.15 -11.73
C GLU A 339 -6.43 50.32 -11.18
N ILE A 340 -5.45 49.72 -11.84
CA ILE A 340 -4.02 49.87 -11.51
C ILE A 340 -3.57 51.33 -11.73
N VAL A 341 -3.96 51.96 -12.85
CA VAL A 341 -3.66 53.37 -13.13
C VAL A 341 -4.32 54.28 -12.11
N LEU A 342 -5.58 54.00 -11.73
CA LEU A 342 -6.27 54.75 -10.69
C LEU A 342 -5.54 54.65 -9.34
N TYR A 343 -5.18 53.45 -8.88
CA TYR A 343 -4.41 53.30 -7.64
C TYR A 343 -3.05 53.99 -7.68
N ARG A 344 -2.40 54.03 -8.85
CA ARG A 344 -1.16 54.82 -9.04
C ARG A 344 -1.41 56.32 -8.93
N SER A 345 -2.49 56.84 -9.53
CA SER A 345 -2.85 58.26 -9.43
C SER A 345 -3.15 58.69 -7.99
N LEU A 346 -3.66 57.76 -7.17
CA LEU A 346 -3.88 57.94 -5.73
C LEU A 346 -2.60 57.77 -4.87
N GLY A 347 -1.44 57.60 -5.49
CA GLY A 347 -0.13 57.56 -4.81
C GLY A 347 0.39 56.17 -4.46
N ALA A 348 -0.21 55.08 -4.94
CA ALA A 348 0.28 53.73 -4.64
C ALA A 348 1.65 53.44 -5.31
N THR A 349 2.58 52.84 -4.56
CA THR A 349 3.87 52.41 -5.10
C THR A 349 3.74 51.11 -5.88
N LYS A 350 4.72 50.84 -6.77
CA LYS A 350 4.82 49.58 -7.52
C LYS A 350 4.89 48.37 -6.58
N SER A 351 5.59 48.50 -5.46
CA SER A 351 5.72 47.43 -4.46
C SER A 351 4.39 47.15 -3.76
N GLN A 352 3.65 48.19 -3.38
CA GLN A 352 2.33 48.06 -2.78
C GLN A 352 1.33 47.37 -3.71
N LEU A 353 1.35 47.69 -5.01
CA LEU A 353 0.51 47.01 -6.01
C LEU A 353 0.88 45.53 -6.19
N LYS A 354 2.18 45.20 -6.19
CA LYS A 354 2.63 43.79 -6.23
C LYS A 354 2.13 43.01 -5.03
N ILE A 355 2.25 43.57 -3.82
CA ILE A 355 1.78 42.92 -2.58
C ILE A 355 0.26 42.75 -2.63
N PHE A 356 -0.47 43.78 -3.05
CA PHE A 356 -1.93 43.75 -3.18
C PHE A 356 -2.42 42.62 -4.10
N TYR A 357 -1.85 42.54 -5.31
CA TYR A 357 -2.18 41.48 -6.27
C TYR A 357 -1.65 40.10 -5.83
N GLY A 358 -0.52 40.05 -5.13
CA GLY A 358 0.03 38.81 -4.58
C GLY A 358 -0.90 38.20 -3.54
N ILE A 359 -1.42 39.01 -2.62
CA ILE A 359 -2.42 38.59 -1.64
C ILE A 359 -3.73 38.17 -2.35
N TYR A 360 -4.16 38.92 -3.36
CA TYR A 360 -5.35 38.56 -4.13
C TYR A 360 -5.22 37.19 -4.82
N PHE A 361 -4.11 36.92 -5.50
CA PHE A 361 -3.86 35.62 -6.12
C PHE A 361 -3.67 34.50 -5.10
N PHE A 362 -3.05 34.79 -3.96
CA PHE A 362 -2.91 33.83 -2.87
C PHE A 362 -4.29 33.37 -2.37
N ILE A 363 -5.21 34.31 -2.11
CA ILE A 363 -6.59 33.99 -1.72
C ILE A 363 -7.31 33.16 -2.79
N LEU A 364 -7.13 33.50 -4.07
CA LEU A 364 -7.71 32.74 -5.18
C LEU A 364 -7.19 31.29 -5.22
N ILE A 365 -5.87 31.10 -5.10
CA ILE A 365 -5.25 29.77 -5.13
C ILE A 365 -5.69 28.96 -3.90
N VAL A 366 -5.67 29.54 -2.71
CA VAL A 366 -6.18 28.89 -1.48
C VAL A 366 -7.63 28.44 -1.67
N SER A 367 -8.49 29.32 -2.21
CA SER A 367 -9.89 29.00 -2.46
C SER A 367 -10.06 27.84 -3.44
N ALA A 368 -9.25 27.81 -4.52
CA ALA A 368 -9.26 26.72 -5.50
C ALA A 368 -8.78 25.40 -4.89
N LEU A 369 -7.70 25.42 -4.10
CA LEU A 369 -7.17 24.24 -3.42
C LEU A 369 -8.18 23.66 -2.42
N ILE A 370 -8.80 24.51 -1.60
CA ILE A 370 -9.82 24.10 -0.64
C ILE A 370 -11.02 23.49 -1.38
N PHE A 371 -11.52 24.15 -2.42
CA PHE A 371 -12.64 23.64 -3.21
C PHE A 371 -12.29 22.29 -3.86
N ALA A 372 -11.14 22.19 -4.51
CA ALA A 372 -10.66 20.94 -5.11
C ALA A 372 -10.53 19.80 -4.09
N TYR A 373 -10.02 20.09 -2.89
CA TYR A 373 -9.88 19.09 -1.82
C TYR A 373 -11.23 18.59 -1.31
N PHE A 374 -12.21 19.49 -1.14
CA PHE A 374 -13.57 19.11 -0.76
C PHE A 374 -14.26 18.28 -1.85
N VAL A 375 -14.12 18.67 -3.12
CA VAL A 375 -14.68 17.89 -4.23
C VAL A 375 -14.03 16.51 -4.32
N ALA A 376 -12.69 16.42 -4.23
CA ALA A 376 -11.97 15.14 -4.20
C ALA A 376 -12.43 14.26 -3.03
N SER A 377 -12.56 14.83 -1.84
CA SER A 377 -13.03 14.10 -0.66
C SER A 377 -14.46 13.62 -0.82
N PHE A 378 -15.35 14.46 -1.38
CA PHE A 378 -16.72 14.09 -1.67
C PHE A 378 -16.81 12.95 -2.70
N ILE A 379 -15.99 12.97 -3.75
CA ILE A 379 -15.88 11.88 -4.73
C ILE A 379 -15.50 10.57 -4.04
N LEU A 380 -14.49 10.59 -3.16
CA LEU A 380 -14.05 9.39 -2.44
C LEU A 380 -15.09 8.87 -1.43
N ILE A 381 -15.79 9.77 -0.75
CA ILE A 381 -16.92 9.40 0.13
C ILE A 381 -18.02 8.74 -0.70
N LEU A 382 -18.41 9.32 -1.84
CA LEU A 382 -19.42 8.74 -2.72
C LEU A 382 -18.98 7.38 -3.26
N PHE A 383 -17.71 7.25 -3.67
CA PHE A 383 -17.13 5.98 -4.08
C PHE A 383 -17.26 4.93 -2.98
N HIS A 384 -16.90 5.26 -1.73
CA HIS A 384 -17.03 4.34 -0.61
C HIS A 384 -18.49 4.04 -0.25
N LEU A 385 -19.42 4.98 -0.39
CA LEU A 385 -20.85 4.69 -0.17
C LEU A 385 -21.39 3.68 -1.20
N ILE A 386 -20.92 3.75 -2.45
CA ILE A 386 -21.34 2.85 -3.52
C ILE A 386 -20.61 1.49 -3.44
N ARG A 387 -19.33 1.48 -3.05
CA ARG A 387 -18.44 0.31 -3.13
C ARG A 387 -17.96 -0.24 -1.80
N GLY A 388 -18.29 0.39 -0.68
CA GLY A 388 -17.75 0.08 0.64
C GLY A 388 -17.95 -1.37 1.04
N GLN A 389 -19.12 -1.95 0.78
CA GLN A 389 -19.36 -3.36 1.06
C GLN A 389 -18.41 -4.28 0.28
N LEU A 390 -18.18 -3.99 -1.00
CA LEU A 390 -17.28 -4.76 -1.85
C LEU A 390 -15.83 -4.64 -1.36
N ILE A 391 -15.38 -3.42 -1.03
CA ILE A 391 -14.04 -3.15 -0.48
C ILE A 391 -13.84 -3.91 0.85
N ASN A 392 -14.83 -3.86 1.73
CA ASN A 392 -14.77 -4.51 3.04
C ASN A 392 -14.70 -6.04 2.92
N ILE A 393 -15.50 -6.62 2.02
CA ILE A 393 -15.47 -8.06 1.74
C ILE A 393 -14.14 -8.45 1.11
N GLN A 394 -13.65 -7.69 0.12
CA GLN A 394 -12.35 -7.91 -0.51
C GLN A 394 -11.24 -7.94 0.54
N ALA A 395 -11.20 -6.97 1.47
CA ALA A 395 -10.22 -6.96 2.55
C ALA A 395 -10.34 -8.17 3.48
N ALA A 396 -11.57 -8.58 3.84
CA ALA A 396 -11.77 -9.76 4.68
C ALA A 396 -11.22 -11.03 4.02
N LEU A 397 -11.51 -11.21 2.72
CA LEU A 397 -11.10 -12.38 1.95
C LEU A 397 -9.61 -12.36 1.59
N ALA A 398 -9.05 -11.20 1.26
CA ALA A 398 -7.65 -11.03 0.86
C ALA A 398 -6.66 -11.25 2.00
N PHE A 399 -7.09 -10.98 3.24
CA PHE A 399 -6.24 -11.07 4.43
C PHE A 399 -6.74 -12.10 5.46
N SER A 400 -7.70 -12.95 5.08
CA SER A 400 -8.27 -13.98 5.95
C SER A 400 -8.71 -13.44 7.32
N LEU A 401 -9.40 -12.31 7.32
CA LEU A 401 -9.86 -11.65 8.53
C LEU A 401 -11.08 -12.36 9.11
N LYS A 402 -11.15 -12.45 10.44
CA LYS A 402 -12.29 -13.05 11.14
C LYS A 402 -13.57 -12.25 10.91
N ASP A 403 -13.47 -10.94 11.07
CA ASP A 403 -14.56 -9.99 10.95
C ASP A 403 -14.39 -9.14 9.69
N VAL A 404 -15.50 -8.67 9.14
CA VAL A 404 -15.49 -7.77 7.97
C VAL A 404 -15.07 -6.37 8.44
N PRO A 405 -13.92 -5.85 8.01
CA PRO A 405 -13.45 -4.54 8.45
C PRO A 405 -14.25 -3.41 7.81
N GLN A 406 -14.14 -2.20 8.38
CA GLN A 406 -14.59 -0.97 7.73
C GLN A 406 -13.41 -0.28 7.07
N VAL A 407 -13.26 -0.49 5.77
CA VAL A 407 -12.11 0.00 5.00
C VAL A 407 -12.48 1.26 4.24
N PHE A 408 -11.78 2.35 4.54
CA PHE A 408 -11.94 3.60 3.79
C PHE A 408 -10.63 3.97 3.10
N TRP A 409 -10.61 3.87 1.77
CA TRP A 409 -9.44 4.25 0.95
C TRP A 409 -9.31 5.77 0.83
N TYR A 410 -9.01 6.40 1.97
CA TYR A 410 -8.75 7.82 2.11
C TYR A 410 -7.53 8.03 3.00
N GLY A 411 -6.43 8.50 2.44
CA GLY A 411 -5.19 8.74 3.17
C GLY A 411 -4.50 10.02 2.77
N VAL A 412 -3.98 10.79 3.74
CA VAL A 412 -3.24 12.03 3.46
C VAL A 412 -1.74 11.72 3.38
N SER A 413 -1.10 12.10 2.28
CA SER A 413 0.35 11.94 2.09
C SER A 413 1.09 13.27 2.17
N SER A 414 2.40 13.21 2.39
CA SER A 414 3.30 14.37 2.33
C SER A 414 3.33 15.03 0.95
N ASP A 415 3.04 14.26 -0.10
CA ASP A 415 3.06 14.75 -1.49
C ASP A 415 1.95 15.79 -1.71
N ILE A 416 0.78 15.60 -1.10
CA ILE A 416 -0.32 16.59 -1.11
C ILE A 416 0.14 17.91 -0.51
N LEU A 417 0.85 17.87 0.62
CA LEU A 417 1.36 19.06 1.28
C LEU A 417 2.42 19.77 0.41
N ALA A 418 3.31 19.02 -0.23
CA ALA A 418 4.30 19.58 -1.15
C ALA A 418 3.62 20.30 -2.34
N ILE A 419 2.58 19.71 -2.91
CA ILE A 419 1.80 20.32 -4.02
C ILE A 419 1.08 21.58 -3.57
N ILE A 420 0.46 21.57 -2.38
CA ILE A 420 -0.18 22.76 -1.80
C ILE A 420 0.84 23.89 -1.65
N VAL A 421 1.97 23.62 -1.01
CA VAL A 421 3.03 24.64 -0.80
C VAL A 421 3.53 25.18 -2.14
N ALA A 422 3.82 24.30 -3.12
CA ALA A 422 4.26 24.70 -4.45
C ALA A 422 3.22 25.55 -5.18
N ALA A 423 1.94 25.19 -5.10
CA ALA A 423 0.84 25.95 -5.69
C ALA A 423 0.74 27.37 -5.10
N LEU A 424 0.88 27.50 -3.77
CA LEU A 424 0.80 28.79 -3.10
C LEU A 424 1.93 29.75 -3.52
N LEU A 425 3.11 29.22 -3.84
CA LEU A 425 4.24 30.01 -4.37
C LEU A 425 3.98 30.57 -5.78
N LEU A 426 2.95 30.12 -6.50
CA LEU A 426 2.58 30.69 -7.78
C LEU A 426 1.98 32.10 -7.65
N ALA A 427 1.41 32.46 -6.49
CA ALA A 427 0.91 33.80 -6.23
C ALA A 427 2.03 34.87 -6.32
N PRO A 428 3.12 34.80 -5.52
CA PRO A 428 4.21 35.75 -5.64
C PRO A 428 4.89 35.67 -7.01
N LEU A 429 5.09 34.47 -7.57
CA LEU A 429 5.68 34.30 -8.90
C LEU A 429 4.89 35.04 -10.00
N SER A 430 3.55 34.96 -9.97
CA SER A 430 2.68 35.67 -10.92
C SER A 430 2.91 37.18 -10.91
N THR A 431 3.09 37.77 -9.72
CA THR A 431 3.33 39.21 -9.57
C THR A 431 4.74 39.63 -9.99
N LEU A 432 5.73 38.75 -9.81
CA LEU A 432 7.10 38.97 -10.24
C LEU A 432 7.21 38.96 -11.77
N LEU A 433 6.63 37.94 -12.42
CA LEU A 433 6.62 37.83 -13.88
C LEU A 433 5.89 39.00 -14.55
N ASN A 434 4.82 39.51 -13.93
CA ASN A 434 4.06 40.66 -14.43
C ASN A 434 4.56 42.01 -13.92
N SER A 435 5.77 42.07 -13.35
CA SER A 435 6.29 43.30 -12.72
C SER A 435 6.31 44.53 -13.64
N ARG A 436 6.44 44.35 -14.96
CA ARG A 436 6.40 45.44 -15.94
C ARG A 436 5.02 46.09 -16.05
N LYS A 437 3.94 45.31 -15.91
CA LYS A 437 2.56 45.81 -15.98
C LYS A 437 2.16 46.69 -14.79
N PHE A 438 2.92 46.61 -13.69
CA PHE A 438 2.77 47.51 -12.53
C PHE A 438 3.69 48.75 -12.61
N SER A 439 4.51 48.86 -13.65
CA SER A 439 5.32 50.04 -13.95
C SER A 439 4.47 51.08 -14.67
N SER A 440 4.78 52.37 -14.51
CA SER A 440 4.15 53.40 -15.35
C SER A 440 4.50 53.10 -16.81
N ARG A 441 3.49 53.11 -17.71
CA ARG A 441 3.79 53.52 -19.09
C ARG A 441 4.31 54.94 -18.96
N VAL A 442 5.61 55.13 -19.20
CA VAL A 442 6.12 56.45 -19.55
C VAL A 442 5.45 56.73 -20.90
N VAL A 443 4.50 57.67 -20.88
CA VAL A 443 3.94 58.25 -22.10
C VAL A 443 5.05 59.00 -22.81
#